data_AF-A0AB39WQM1-F1
#
_entry.id   AF-A0AB39WQM1-F1
#
_cell.length_a   1.000
_cell.length_b   1.000
_cell.length_c   1.000
_cell.angle_alpha   90.00
_cell.angle_beta   90.00
_cell.angle_gamma   90.00
#
_symmetry.space_group_name_H-M   'P 1'
#
loop_
_entity.id
_entity.type
_entity.pdbx_description
1 polymer ?
#
loop_
_entity_poly.entity_id
_entity_poly.type
_entity_poly.pdbx_seq_one_letter_code
_entity_poly.pdbx_strand_id
1 'polypeptide(L)' 'MKNFAIQLVWFTTLYVFIFAGLCQFNIPLAVLISLLIFGHLLILFMVYTVLKDKYTTTKTFKDWYEDHPMDTLDE' A
#
# COMPACT_ATOMS: atom_id res chain seq x y z
N MET A 1 -15.63 -4.81 7.67
CA MET A 1 -15.01 -4.42 8.96
C MET A 1 -14.49 -3.00 8.80
N LYS A 2 -14.68 -2.12 9.78
CA LYS A 2 -14.40 -0.67 9.69
C LYS A 2 -12.97 -0.32 9.20
N ASN A 3 -12.02 -1.25 9.31
CA ASN A 3 -10.60 -1.08 8.97
C ASN A 3 -10.04 -2.19 8.05
N PHE A 4 -10.86 -2.90 7.27
CA PHE A 4 -10.34 -4.02 6.47
C PHE A 4 -9.29 -3.60 5.43
N ALA A 5 -9.53 -2.49 4.71
CA ALA A 5 -8.61 -2.00 3.69
C ALA A 5 -7.24 -1.66 4.28
N ILE A 6 -7.20 -0.95 5.42
CA ILE A 6 -5.91 -0.60 6.05
C ILE A 6 -5.19 -1.83 6.62
N GLN A 7 -5.90 -2.80 7.18
CA GLN A 7 -5.30 -4.07 7.62
C GLN A 7 -4.69 -4.85 6.46
N LEU A 8 -5.37 -4.86 5.31
CA LEU A 8 -4.90 -5.50 4.09
C LEU A 8 -3.65 -4.81 3.54
N VAL A 9 -3.55 -3.48 3.62
CA VAL A 9 -2.33 -2.73 3.27
C VAL A 9 -1.17 -3.18 4.15
N TRP A 10 -1.32 -3.16 5.48
CA TRP A 10 -0.25 -3.59 6.41
C TRP A 10 0.22 -5.02 6.14
N PHE A 11 -0.73 -5.94 5.95
CA PHE A 11 -0.42 -7.32 5.60
C PHE A 11 0.35 -7.44 4.28
N THR A 12 -0.12 -6.73 3.23
CA THR A 12 0.52 -6.76 1.91
C THR A 12 1.93 -6.18 1.96
N THR A 13 2.14 -5.09 2.70
CA THR A 13 3.47 -4.49 2.89
C THR A 13 4.40 -5.46 3.61
N LEU A 14 3.96 -6.05 4.74
CA LEU A 14 4.76 -7.02 5.47
C LEU A 14 5.12 -8.23 4.60
N TYR A 15 4.17 -8.74 3.81
CA TYR A 15 4.40 -9.81 2.85
C TYR A 15 5.51 -9.47 1.86
N VAL A 16 5.47 -8.28 1.24
CA VAL A 16 6.49 -7.85 0.26
C VAL A 16 7.87 -7.72 0.92
N PHE A 17 7.94 -7.18 2.14
CA PHE A 17 9.19 -7.10 2.90
C PHE A 17 9.78 -8.49 3.20
N ILE A 18 8.94 -9.43 3.66
CA ILE A 18 9.37 -10.81 3.91
C ILE A 18 9.83 -11.46 2.61
N PHE A 19 9.08 -11.29 1.52
CA PHE A 19 9.43 -11.82 0.20
C PHE A 19 10.79 -11.30 -0.28
N ALA A 20 11.04 -9.99 -0.16
CA ALA A 20 12.33 -9.40 -0.48
C ALA A 20 13.47 -9.99 0.36
N GLY A 21 13.23 -10.26 1.64
CA GLY A 21 14.18 -10.98 2.50
C GLY A 21 14.41 -12.43 2.06
N LEU A 22 13.36 -13.15 1.68
CA LEU A 22 13.45 -14.54 1.21
C LEU A 22 14.31 -14.68 -0.05
N CYS A 23 14.34 -13.66 -0.91
CA CYS A 23 15.19 -13.62 -2.11
C CYS A 23 16.69 -13.71 -1.79
N GLN A 24 17.11 -13.41 -0.56
CA GLN A 24 18.52 -13.45 -0.14
C GLN A 24 18.98 -14.82 0.37
N PHE A 25 18.06 -15.77 0.49
CA PHE A 25 18.36 -17.13 0.91
C PHE A 25 18.38 -18.08 -0.29
N ASN A 26 18.95 -19.27 -0.09
CA ASN A 26 18.97 -20.32 -1.12
C ASN A 26 17.62 -21.09 -1.18
N ILE A 27 16.54 -20.35 -1.43
CA ILE A 27 15.18 -20.89 -1.58
C ILE A 27 15.02 -21.39 -3.04
N PRO A 28 14.37 -22.54 -3.27
CA PRO A 28 14.10 -23.02 -4.63
C PRO A 28 13.35 -21.98 -5.48
N LEU A 29 13.82 -21.76 -6.71
CA LEU A 29 13.26 -20.76 -7.63
C LEU A 29 11.75 -20.93 -7.87
N ALA A 30 11.26 -22.17 -7.96
CA ALA A 30 9.84 -22.45 -8.15
C ALA A 30 8.96 -21.90 -7.00
N VAL A 31 9.47 -21.92 -5.76
CA VAL A 31 8.80 -21.37 -4.59
C VAL A 31 8.77 -19.85 -4.67
N LEU A 32 9.92 -19.22 -4.99
CA LEU A 32 10.01 -17.77 -5.15
C LEU A 32 9.10 -17.25 -6.27
N ILE A 33 9.02 -17.94 -7.41
CA ILE A 33 8.13 -17.57 -8.52
C ILE A 33 6.67 -17.70 -8.10
N SER A 34 6.32 -18.75 -7.37
CA SER A 34 4.94 -18.96 -6.88
C SER A 34 4.52 -17.84 -5.91
N LEU A 35 5.41 -17.47 -4.98
CA LEU A 35 5.23 -16.32 -4.08
C LEU A 35 5.17 -14.99 -4.84
N LEU A 36 5.96 -14.82 -5.90
CA LEU A 36 5.92 -13.62 -6.74
C LEU A 36 4.56 -13.46 -7.41
N ILE A 37 4.03 -14.52 -8.03
CA ILE A 37 2.72 -14.51 -8.69
C ILE A 37 1.61 -14.21 -7.66
N PHE A 38 1.64 -14.89 -6.51
CA PHE A 38 0.72 -14.62 -5.42
C PHE A 38 0.80 -13.16 -4.93
N GLY A 39 2.00 -12.61 -4.80
CA GLY A 39 2.23 -11.22 -4.41
C GLY A 39 1.61 -10.22 -5.38
N HIS A 40 1.71 -10.45 -6.68
CA HIS A 40 1.07 -9.59 -7.68
C HIS A 40 -0.45 -9.61 -7.55
N LEU A 41 -1.05 -10.79 -7.39
CA LEU A 41 -2.50 -10.93 -7.16
C LEU A 41 -2.92 -10.22 -5.87
N LEU A 42 -2.14 -10.36 -4.79
CA LEU A 42 -2.41 -9.72 -3.50
C LEU A 42 -2.36 -8.19 -3.62
N ILE A 43 -1.39 -7.62 -4.34
CA ILE A 43 -1.28 -6.18 -4.56
C ILE A 43 -2.49 -5.67 -5.35
N LEU A 44 -2.87 -6.34 -6.44
CA LEU A 44 -4.04 -5.95 -7.24
C LEU A 44 -5.33 -5.99 -6.41
N PHE A 45 -5.50 -7.05 -5.60
CA PHE A 45 -6.63 -7.17 -4.69
C PHE A 45 -6.64 -6.06 -3.62
N MET A 46 -5.48 -5.75 -3.04
CA MET A 46 -5.33 -4.67 -2.06
C MET A 46 -5.68 -3.31 -2.67
N VAL A 47 -5.13 -2.98 -3.85
CA VAL A 47 -5.43 -1.72 -4.56
C VAL A 47 -6.92 -1.60 -4.87
N TYR A 48 -7.53 -2.65 -5.43
CA TYR A 48 -8.97 -2.67 -5.71
C TYR A 48 -9.79 -2.44 -4.43
N THR A 49 -9.42 -3.10 -3.34
CA THR A 49 -10.12 -2.99 -2.05
C THR A 49 -10.00 -1.58 -1.49
N VAL A 50 -8.82 -0.96 -1.52
CA VAL A 50 -8.60 0.42 -1.06
C VAL A 50 -9.40 1.42 -1.89
N LEU A 51 -9.40 1.29 -3.22
CA LEU A 51 -10.14 2.19 -4.11
C LEU A 51 -11.67 2.09 -3.96
N LYS A 52 -12.18 0.93 -3.53
CA LYS A 52 -13.60 0.69 -3.30
C LYS A 52 -14.02 0.89 -1.84
N ASP A 53 -13.07 1.08 -0.93
CA ASP A 53 -13.37 1.25 0.49
C ASP A 53 -14.08 2.59 0.74
N LYS A 54 -15.17 2.55 1.51
CA LYS A 54 -15.91 3.76 1.88
C LYS A 54 -15.30 4.36 3.14
N TYR A 55 -14.09 4.89 2.99
CA TYR A 55 -13.36 5.51 4.08
C TYR A 55 -13.76 6.97 4.27
N THR A 56 -14.07 7.35 5.51
CA THR A 56 -14.28 8.75 5.90
C THR A 56 -13.34 9.07 7.06
N THR A 57 -12.74 10.27 7.04
CA THR A 57 -11.83 10.71 8.08
C THR A 57 -12.07 12.18 8.40
N THR A 58 -11.86 12.54 9.67
CA THR A 58 -11.85 13.94 10.13
C THR A 58 -10.45 14.56 10.06
N LYS A 59 -9.44 13.78 9.65
CA LYS A 59 -8.07 14.26 9.47
C LYS A 59 -8.02 15.21 8.28
N THR A 60 -7.63 16.46 8.54
CA THR A 60 -7.26 17.43 7.52
C THR A 60 -5.75 17.40 7.34
N PHE A 61 -5.28 17.73 6.15
CA PHE A 61 -3.86 18.00 5.95
C PHE A 61 -3.48 19.28 6.73
N LYS A 62 -2.33 19.25 7.43
CA LYS A 62 -1.82 20.42 8.16
C LYS A 62 -1.25 21.46 7.18
N ASP A 63 -0.49 20.95 6.21
CA ASP A 63 0.05 21.67 5.07
C ASP A 63 -0.66 21.07 3.85
N TRP A 64 -1.22 21.89 2.97
CA TRP A 64 -1.98 21.40 1.80
C TRP A 64 -1.09 20.51 0.91
N TYR A 65 -1.67 19.83 -0.07
CA TYR A 65 -0.87 19.32 -1.19
C TYR A 65 -0.12 20.52 -1.82
N GLU A 66 1.18 20.40 -2.11
CA GLU A 66 2.00 21.53 -2.57
C GLU A 66 1.53 22.17 -3.91
N ASP A 67 0.49 21.59 -4.52
CA ASP A 67 -0.11 21.99 -5.78
C ASP A 67 -1.20 23.07 -5.62
N HIS A 68 -1.56 23.45 -4.38
CA HIS A 68 -2.48 24.57 -4.17
C HIS A 68 -1.69 25.88 -4.23
N PRO A 69 -2.15 26.87 -5.03
CA PRO A 69 -1.51 28.17 -5.02
C PRO A 69 -1.47 28.68 -3.58
N MET A 70 -0.27 28.91 -3.06
CA MET A 70 -0.11 29.83 -1.96
C MET A 70 -0.59 31.16 -2.52
N ASP A 71 -1.61 31.76 -1.91
CA ASP A 71 -1.80 33.19 -2.05
C ASP A 71 -0.47 33.80 -1.62
N THR A 72 0.37 34.16 -2.60
CA THR A 72 1.49 35.05 -2.33
C THR A 72 0.82 36.29 -1.80
N LEU A 73 0.95 36.52 -0.50
CA LEU A 73 0.48 37.75 0.12
C LEU A 73 1.23 38.86 -0.60
N ASP A 74 0.58 39.45 -1.61
CA ASP A 74 0.88 40.77 -2.11
C ASP A 74 0.58 41.70 -0.94
N GLU A 75 1.60 41.96 -0.12
CA GLU A 75 1.89 43.20 0.62
C GLU A 75 3.29 43.15 1.27
#